data_AF-A0A7X4BFJ1-F1
#
_entry.id   AF-A0A7X4BFJ1-F1
#
_cell.length_a   1.000
_cell.length_b   1.000
_cell.length_c   1.000
_cell.angle_alpha   90.00
_cell.angle_beta   90.00
_cell.angle_gamma   90.00
#
_symmetry.space_group_name_H-M   'P 1'
#
loop_
_entity.id
_entity.type
_entity.pdbx_description
1 polymer ?
#
loop_
_entity_poly.entity_id
_entity_poly.type
_entity_poly.pdbx_seq_one_letter_code
_entity_poly.pdbx_strand_id
1 'polypeptide(L)'
;MGNTITVRDIDPGDKAWLRREARYTGISMEEFVRRLIREKRENAAGETRPSQVFERYFGSEYGVELPEPSRHGYRPFVFEDEGEGEP
;
A
#
# COMPACT_ATOMS: atom_id res chain seq x y z
N MET A 1 16.21 -20.14 -6.32
CA MET A 1 17.14 -18.99 -6.29
C MET A 1 16.69 -18.08 -5.15
N GLY A 2 17.53 -17.86 -4.14
CA GLY A 2 17.20 -16.96 -3.04
C GLY A 2 17.20 -15.51 -3.53
N ASN A 3 16.19 -14.73 -3.15
CA ASN A 3 16.15 -13.29 -3.44
C ASN A 3 16.83 -12.54 -2.28
N THR A 4 17.96 -11.90 -2.53
CA THR A 4 18.73 -11.15 -1.52
C THR A 4 18.53 -9.66 -1.72
N ILE A 5 18.17 -8.95 -0.66
CA ILE A 5 17.97 -7.49 -0.65
C ILE A 5 19.05 -6.86 0.23
N THR A 6 19.66 -5.77 -0.22
CA THR A 6 20.61 -4.99 0.57
C THR A 6 20.01 -3.63 0.90
N VAL A 7 20.01 -3.28 2.20
CA VAL A 7 19.61 -1.95 2.69
C VAL A 7 20.89 -1.19 3.07
N ARG A 8 21.18 -0.10 2.37
CA ARG A 8 22.44 0.65 2.53
C ARG A 8 22.34 1.71 3.63
N ASP A 9 21.25 2.46 3.64
CA ASP A 9 21.07 3.64 4.51
C ASP A 9 20.04 3.36 5.62
N ILE A 10 20.38 2.42 6.51
CA ILE A 10 19.60 2.21 7.73
C ILE A 10 20.07 3.17 8.82
N ASP A 11 19.13 3.77 9.53
CA ASP A 11 19.44 4.60 10.69
C ASP A 11 20.31 3.81 11.70
N PRO A 12 21.39 4.40 12.25
CA PRO A 12 22.25 3.71 13.19
C PRO A 12 21.53 3.20 14.44
N GLY A 13 20.51 3.94 14.91
CA GLY A 13 19.65 3.55 16.03
C GLY A 13 18.82 2.32 15.71
N ASP A 14 18.18 2.31 14.54
CA ASP A 14 17.40 1.15 14.07
C ASP A 14 18.27 -0.09 13.90
N LYS A 15 19.48 0.07 13.33
CA LYS A 15 20.44 -1.03 13.20
C LYS A 15 20.90 -1.56 14.55
N ALA A 16 21.12 -0.68 15.53
CA ALA A 16 21.50 -1.08 16.88
C ALA A 16 20.35 -1.82 17.59
N TRP A 17 19.12 -1.37 17.41
CA TRP A 17 17.93 -2.03 17.91
C TRP A 17 17.76 -3.43 17.30
N LEU A 18 17.84 -3.57 15.96
CA LEU A 18 17.76 -4.87 15.27
C LEU A 18 18.83 -5.86 15.76
N ARG A 19 20.06 -5.40 15.98
CA ARG A 19 21.13 -6.25 16.53
C ARG A 19 20.85 -6.70 17.95
N ARG A 20 20.32 -5.82 18.79
CA ARG A 20 19.97 -6.14 20.17
C ARG A 20 18.87 -7.19 20.22
N GLU A 21 17.83 -7.00 19.41
CA GLU A 21 16.67 -7.89 19.36
C GLU A 21 17.02 -9.29 18.83
N ALA A 22 17.86 -9.34 17.78
CA ALA A 22 18.38 -10.61 17.26
C ALA A 22 19.21 -11.37 18.31
N ARG A 23 20.02 -10.66 19.11
CA ARG A 23 20.77 -11.26 20.22
C ARG A 23 19.85 -11.79 21.32
N TYR A 24 18.81 -11.04 21.67
CA TYR A 24 17.84 -11.46 22.69
C TYR A 24 17.11 -12.75 22.28
N THR A 25 16.79 -12.88 20.99
CA THR A 25 16.14 -14.06 20.41
C THR A 25 17.11 -15.21 20.05
N GLY A 26 18.42 -15.01 20.20
CA GLY A 26 19.44 -16.04 19.95
C GLY A 26 19.67 -16.38 18.48
N ILE A 27 19.26 -15.51 17.54
CA ILE A 27 19.40 -15.73 16.10
C ILE A 27 20.25 -14.66 15.42
N SER A 28 20.65 -14.88 14.16
CA SER A 28 21.35 -13.86 13.40
C SER A 28 20.43 -12.68 13.10
N MET A 29 21.01 -11.48 12.95
CA MET A 29 20.27 -10.28 12.59
C MET A 29 19.53 -10.43 11.25
N GLU A 30 20.14 -11.12 10.28
CA GLU A 30 19.51 -11.38 8.98
C GLU A 30 18.26 -12.27 9.13
N GLU A 31 18.37 -13.37 9.89
CA GLU A 31 17.24 -14.27 10.10
C GLU A 31 16.13 -13.60 10.92
N PHE A 32 16.50 -12.75 11.89
CA PHE A 32 15.54 -11.94 12.63
C PHE A 32 14.74 -11.01 11.71
N VAL A 33 15.43 -10.25 10.85
CA VAL A 33 14.77 -9.37 9.87
C VAL A 33 13.92 -10.16 8.89
N ARG A 34 14.37 -11.34 8.44
CA ARG A 34 13.61 -12.22 7.55
C ARG A 34 12.28 -12.65 8.18
N ARG A 35 12.29 -13.04 9.46
CA ARG A 35 11.07 -13.39 10.20
C ARG A 35 10.15 -12.19 10.37
N LEU A 36 10.70 -11.03 10.72
CA LEU A 36 9.92 -9.80 10.87
C LEU A 36 9.20 -9.41 9.57
N ILE A 37 9.89 -9.47 8.42
CA ILE A 37 9.29 -9.20 7.11
C ILE A 37 8.18 -10.21 6.81
N ARG A 38 8.42 -11.49 7.08
CA ARG A 38 7.44 -12.54 6.85
C ARG A 38 6.18 -12.34 7.70
N GLU A 39 6.34 -12.08 8.98
CA GLU A 39 5.23 -11.81 9.90
C GLU A 39 4.43 -10.59 9.46
N LYS A 40 5.10 -9.49 9.10
CA LYS A 40 4.41 -8.29 8.60
C LYS A 40 3.70 -8.54 7.28
N ARG A 41 4.28 -9.36 6.39
CA ARG A 41 3.62 -9.78 5.15
C ARG A 41 2.39 -10.64 5.42
N GLU A 42 2.46 -11.57 6.35
CA GLU A 42 1.32 -12.43 6.71
C GLU A 42 0.20 -11.59 7.35
N ASN A 43 0.54 -10.64 8.23
CA ASN A 43 -0.42 -9.69 8.80
C ASN A 43 -1.04 -8.77 7.74
N ALA A 44 -0.23 -8.23 6.83
CA ALA A 44 -0.73 -7.40 5.72
C ALA A 44 -1.54 -8.21 4.71
N ALA A 45 -1.24 -9.49 4.51
CA ALA A 45 -2.05 -10.39 3.68
C ALA A 45 -3.35 -10.81 4.37
N GLY A 46 -3.43 -10.68 5.71
CA GLY A 46 -4.64 -10.83 6.50
C GLY A 46 -5.59 -9.64 6.39
N GLU A 47 -5.13 -8.48 5.90
CA GLU A 47 -6.02 -7.41 5.46
C GLU A 47 -6.80 -7.90 4.23
N THR A 48 -8.13 -7.93 4.35
CA THR A 48 -9.01 -8.43 3.30
C THR A 48 -8.68 -7.74 1.99
N ARG A 49 -8.27 -8.51 0.98
CA ARG A 49 -7.91 -7.95 -0.32
C ARG A 49 -9.10 -7.16 -0.87
N PRO A 50 -8.92 -6.00 -1.51
CA PRO A 50 -10.02 -5.28 -2.13
C PRO A 50 -10.87 -6.17 -3.02
N SER A 51 -10.27 -7.10 -3.77
CA SER A 51 -10.99 -8.09 -4.58
C SER A 51 -11.89 -9.02 -3.76
N GLN A 52 -11.46 -9.44 -2.56
CA GLN A 52 -12.27 -10.26 -1.65
C GLN A 52 -13.40 -9.45 -1.01
N VAL A 53 -13.17 -8.17 -0.72
CA VAL A 53 -14.24 -7.26 -0.29
C VAL A 53 -15.27 -7.10 -1.40
N PHE A 54 -14.82 -6.83 -2.64
CA PHE A 54 -15.70 -6.72 -3.80
C PHE A 54 -16.48 -8.02 -4.05
N GLU A 55 -15.85 -9.18 -3.99
CA GLU A 55 -16.52 -10.48 -4.15
C GLU A 55 -17.56 -10.73 -3.04
N ARG A 56 -17.27 -10.32 -1.79
CA ARG A 56 -18.22 -10.47 -0.68
C ARG A 56 -19.49 -9.63 -0.86
N TYR A 57 -19.36 -8.39 -1.33
CA TYR A 57 -20.48 -7.45 -1.43
C TYR A 57 -21.12 -7.38 -2.81
N PHE A 58 -20.37 -7.72 -3.86
CA PHE A 58 -20.76 -7.59 -5.27
C PHE A 58 -20.45 -8.87 -6.08
N GLY A 59 -20.18 -9.99 -5.42
CA GLY A 59 -20.02 -11.31 -6.06
C GLY A 59 -21.34 -11.84 -6.64
N SER A 60 -21.33 -13.05 -7.22
CA SER A 60 -22.47 -13.56 -8.00
C SER A 60 -23.84 -13.58 -7.30
N GLU A 61 -23.86 -13.60 -5.96
CA GLU A 61 -25.10 -13.59 -5.16
C GLU A 61 -25.64 -12.17 -4.88
N TYR A 62 -24.76 -11.15 -4.83
CA TYR A 62 -25.12 -9.77 -4.44
C TYR A 62 -24.71 -8.70 -5.48
N GLY A 63 -24.12 -9.13 -6.60
CA GLY A 63 -23.62 -8.29 -7.66
C GLY A 63 -24.74 -7.59 -8.42
N VAL A 64 -24.47 -6.35 -8.84
CA VAL A 64 -25.36 -5.57 -9.71
C VAL A 64 -24.65 -5.30 -11.02
N GLU A 65 -25.35 -5.48 -12.14
CA GLU A 65 -24.84 -5.05 -13.44
C GLU A 65 -24.82 -3.53 -13.50
N LEU A 66 -23.64 -2.96 -13.67
CA LEU A 66 -23.49 -1.52 -13.85
C LEU A 66 -23.82 -1.16 -15.30
N PRO A 67 -24.65 -0.12 -15.53
CA PRO A 67 -24.89 0.38 -16.87
C PRO A 67 -23.58 0.88 -17.49
N GLU A 68 -23.51 0.90 -18.82
CA GLU A 68 -22.35 1.42 -19.52
C GLU A 68 -22.00 2.83 -19.01
N PRO A 69 -20.71 3.10 -18.73
CA PRO A 69 -20.30 4.40 -18.21
C PRO A 69 -20.65 5.46 -19.26
N SER A 70 -21.60 6.33 -18.90
CA SER A 70 -21.95 7.45 -19.76
C SER A 70 -20.76 8.40 -19.82
N ARG A 71 -20.08 8.43 -20.96
CA ARG A 71 -19.02 9.41 -21.27
C ARG A 71 -19.65 10.79 -21.40
N HIS A 72 -20.00 11.40 -20.28
CA HIS A 72 -20.22 12.83 -20.25
C HIS A 72 -18.87 13.47 -20.49
N GLY A 73 -18.69 14.07 -21.67
CA GLY A 73 -17.50 14.83 -21.99
C GLY A 73 -17.27 15.83 -20.87
N TYR A 74 -16.14 15.69 -20.17
CA TYR A 74 -15.74 16.62 -19.13
C TYR A 74 -15.63 18.00 -19.79
N ARG A 75 -16.59 18.89 -19.54
CA ARG A 75 -16.42 20.31 -19.84
C ARG A 75 -15.62 20.90 -18.69
N PRO A 76 -14.35 21.28 -18.90
CA PRO A 76 -13.60 21.99 -17.87
C PRO A 76 -14.38 23.25 -17.49
N PHE A 77 -14.48 23.49 -16.18
CA PHE A 77 -15.10 24.69 -15.65
C PHE A 77 -14.24 25.88 -16.08
N VAL A 78 -14.78 26.72 -16.95
CA VAL A 78 -14.12 27.97 -17.35
C VAL A 78 -14.52 29.01 -16.32
N PHE A 79 -13.55 29.51 -15.56
CA PHE A 79 -13.76 30.71 -14.76
C PHE A 79 -13.92 31.87 -15.75
N GLU A 80 -15.08 32.50 -15.77
CA GLU A 80 -15.25 33.79 -16.45
C GLU A 80 -14.39 34.79 -15.68
N ASP A 81 -13.26 35.16 -16.28
CA ASP A 81 -12.46 36.30 -15.88
C ASP A 81 -13.33 37.53 -16.16
N GLU A 82 -13.98 38.07 -15.13
CA GLU A 82 -14.60 39.39 -15.20
C GLU A 82 -13.45 40.39 -15.37
N GLY A 83 -13.07 40.59 -16.63
CA GLY A 83 -12.09 41.58 -17.02
C GLY A 83 -12.48 42.92 -16.42
N GLU A 84 -11.72 43.33 -15.41
CA GLU A 84 -11.72 44.68 -14.89
C GLU A 84 -11.46 45.61 -16.08
N GLY A 85 -12.50 46.34 -16.48
CA GLY A 85 -12.39 47.40 -17.45
C GLY A 85 -11.43 48.47 -16.95
N GLU A 86 -10.30 48.61 -17.64
CA GLU A 86 -9.43 49.80 -17.68
C GLU A 86 -10.23 51.09 -18.00
N PRO A 87 -9.66 52.31 -17.85
CA PRO A 87 -8.32 52.70 -17.39
C PRO A 87 -8.28 53.67 -16.19
#